data_AF-A0ABC8CV83-F1
#
_entry.id   AF-A0ABC8CV83-F1
#
_cell.length_a   1.000
_cell.length_b   1.000
_cell.length_c   1.000
_cell.angle_alpha   90.00
_cell.angle_beta   90.00
_cell.angle_gamma   90.00
#
_symmetry.space_group_name_H-M   'P 1'
#
loop_
_entity.id
_entity.type
_entity.pdbx_description
1 polymer ?
#
loop_
_entity_poly.entity_id
_entity_poly.type
_entity_poly.pdbx_seq_one_letter_code
_entity_poly.pdbx_strand_id
1 'polypeptide(L)'
;MDNNNLNIDKNQILRYLGYRGQEISNEIDALIEECIKEIKTLANLRATYKYSSVHIKNQVSLMEIGLNLNGKDIINHLEKSNKCCVMAATLGSEVDRKILYYEKINMTKAIILDACATTAIEEYCDFIENEVKKEAEKDKLNINWRYSPGYGDLDISIQRNLLKSLDAERAIGLTVSSHNILIPRKSVTAIIGIIPKEVIVKKKSCNQCNKFNSCKFRKIGEICEY
;
A
#
# COMPACT_ATOMS: atom_id res chain seq x y z
N MET A 1 -7.07 5.33 -13.35
CA MET A 1 -6.47 4.21 -14.09
C MET A 1 -7.58 3.24 -14.44
N ASP A 2 -7.62 2.74 -15.68
CA ASP A 2 -8.50 1.63 -16.08
C ASP A 2 -7.92 0.32 -15.55
N ASN A 3 -8.76 -0.61 -15.08
CA ASN A 3 -8.34 -1.94 -14.65
C ASN A 3 -7.52 -2.69 -15.70
N ASN A 4 -7.83 -2.49 -16.99
CA ASN A 4 -7.09 -3.14 -18.07
C ASN A 4 -5.61 -2.76 -18.07
N ASN A 5 -5.30 -1.56 -17.58
CA ASN A 5 -3.96 -1.00 -17.49
C ASN A 5 -3.21 -1.43 -16.22
N LEU A 6 -3.82 -2.21 -15.32
CA LEU A 6 -3.09 -2.81 -14.19
C LEU A 6 -2.02 -3.77 -14.73
N ASN A 7 -0.76 -3.45 -14.48
CA ASN A 7 0.33 -4.38 -14.70
C ASN A 7 0.49 -5.29 -13.47
N ILE A 8 -0.16 -6.45 -13.48
CA ILE A 8 -0.05 -7.42 -12.39
C ILE A 8 1.16 -8.33 -12.67
N ASP A 9 2.34 -7.91 -12.19
CA ASP A 9 3.60 -8.61 -12.46
C ASP A 9 3.61 -10.04 -11.88
N LYS A 10 3.76 -11.01 -12.79
CA LYS A 10 3.84 -12.44 -12.47
C LYS A 10 5.01 -12.77 -11.55
N ASN A 11 6.15 -12.09 -11.69
CA ASN A 11 7.30 -12.32 -10.81
C ASN A 11 6.97 -11.92 -9.36
N GLN A 12 6.24 -10.83 -9.17
CA GLN A 12 5.76 -10.40 -7.86
C GLN A 12 4.74 -11.39 -7.27
N ILE A 13 3.84 -11.90 -8.11
CA ILE A 13 2.89 -12.96 -7.71
C ILE A 13 3.66 -14.20 -7.23
N LEU A 14 4.61 -14.68 -8.03
CA LEU A 14 5.45 -15.84 -7.69
C LEU A 14 6.24 -15.60 -6.40
N ARG A 15 6.77 -14.39 -6.19
CA ARG A 15 7.43 -13.99 -4.93
C ARG A 15 6.47 -14.12 -3.73
N TYR A 16 5.24 -13.61 -3.84
CA TYR A 16 4.23 -13.74 -2.78
C TYR A 16 3.80 -15.20 -2.53
N LEU A 17 3.81 -16.02 -3.57
CA LEU A 17 3.57 -17.46 -3.48
C LEU A 17 4.77 -18.25 -2.92
N GLY A 18 5.93 -17.60 -2.76
CA GLY A 18 7.15 -18.20 -2.21
C GLY A 18 8.02 -18.94 -3.23
N TYR A 19 7.77 -18.76 -4.52
CA TYR A 19 8.63 -19.26 -5.60
C TYR A 19 9.92 -18.42 -5.68
N ARG A 20 11.03 -19.11 -5.97
CA ARG A 20 12.42 -18.63 -5.97
C ARG A 20 13.18 -19.23 -7.15
N GLY A 21 12.64 -19.04 -8.35
CA GLY A 21 13.24 -19.56 -9.58
C GLY A 21 13.11 -21.07 -9.77
N GLN A 22 12.22 -21.75 -9.01
CA GLN A 22 11.84 -23.11 -9.36
C GLN A 22 11.02 -23.09 -10.66
N GLU A 23 11.11 -24.18 -11.43
CA GLU A 23 10.20 -24.38 -12.55
C GLU A 23 8.76 -24.48 -12.05
N ILE A 24 7.87 -23.76 -12.72
CA ILE A 24 6.43 -23.80 -12.47
C ILE A 24 5.80 -24.74 -13.49
N SER A 25 4.91 -25.61 -13.00
CA SER A 25 4.10 -26.46 -13.85
C SER A 25 3.14 -25.61 -14.70
N ASN A 26 2.86 -26.05 -15.93
CA ASN A 26 1.94 -25.35 -16.85
C ASN A 26 0.55 -25.12 -16.24
N GLU A 27 0.09 -26.00 -15.35
CA GLU A 27 -1.21 -25.87 -14.68
C GLU A 27 -1.26 -24.68 -13.72
N ILE A 28 -0.20 -24.47 -12.93
CA ILE A 28 -0.07 -23.32 -12.02
C ILE A 28 0.10 -22.04 -12.81
N ASP A 29 0.88 -22.09 -13.89
CA ASP A 29 1.08 -20.96 -14.78
C ASP A 29 -0.24 -20.47 -15.38
N ALA A 30 -1.03 -21.39 -15.93
CA ALA A 30 -2.36 -21.11 -16.47
C ALA A 30 -3.31 -20.57 -15.38
N LEU A 31 -3.25 -21.11 -14.17
CA LEU A 31 -4.07 -20.66 -13.05
C LEU A 31 -3.71 -19.24 -12.59
N ILE A 32 -2.43 -18.85 -12.63
CA ILE A 32 -1.99 -17.48 -12.38
C ILE A 32 -2.57 -16.54 -13.44
N GLU A 33 -2.45 -16.88 -14.73
CA GLU A 33 -3.00 -16.07 -15.82
C GLU A 33 -4.53 -15.92 -15.72
N GLU A 34 -5.23 -16.99 -15.34
CA GLU A 34 -6.67 -16.96 -15.05
C GLU A 34 -6.98 -15.99 -13.92
N CYS A 35 -6.28 -16.09 -12.79
CA CYS A 35 -6.48 -15.21 -11.63
C CYS A 35 -6.17 -13.75 -11.94
N ILE A 36 -5.14 -13.46 -12.75
CA ILE A 36 -4.82 -12.10 -13.21
C ILE A 36 -6.00 -11.49 -13.97
N LYS A 37 -6.56 -12.24 -14.95
CA LYS A 37 -7.74 -11.80 -15.71
C LYS A 37 -8.95 -11.59 -14.82
N GLU A 38 -9.14 -12.48 -13.86
CA GLU A 38 -10.23 -12.41 -12.90
C GLU A 38 -10.12 -11.16 -12.01
N ILE A 39 -8.93 -10.83 -11.50
CA ILE A 39 -8.70 -9.57 -10.75
C ILE A 39 -8.99 -8.35 -11.61
N LYS A 40 -8.51 -8.28 -12.85
CA LYS A 40 -8.80 -7.14 -13.75
C LYS A 40 -10.30 -6.94 -13.98
N THR A 41 -11.07 -8.02 -13.98
CA THR A 41 -12.52 -7.98 -14.15
C THR A 41 -13.25 -7.57 -12.88
N LEU A 42 -12.82 -8.07 -11.72
CA LEU A 42 -13.50 -7.87 -10.43
C LEU A 42 -13.12 -6.58 -9.71
N ALA A 43 -11.88 -6.10 -9.91
CA ALA A 43 -11.39 -4.94 -9.19
C ALA A 43 -12.25 -3.71 -9.48
N ASN A 44 -12.56 -2.95 -8.45
CA ASN A 44 -13.18 -1.65 -8.55
C ASN A 44 -12.21 -0.65 -7.93
N LEU A 45 -11.22 -0.24 -8.73
CA LEU A 45 -10.13 0.62 -8.28
C LEU A 45 -10.68 1.97 -7.82
N ARG A 46 -10.54 2.23 -6.52
CA ARG A 46 -10.95 3.51 -5.93
C ARG A 46 -9.86 4.05 -5.02
N ALA A 47 -9.62 5.33 -5.12
CA ALA A 47 -8.69 6.03 -4.25
C ALA A 47 -9.18 7.44 -3.92
N THR A 48 -8.76 7.91 -2.75
CA THR A 48 -8.87 9.30 -2.33
C THR A 48 -7.53 9.72 -1.74
N TYR A 49 -7.13 10.95 -2.00
CA TYR A 49 -5.94 11.51 -1.39
C TYR A 49 -6.11 13.01 -1.18
N LYS A 50 -5.43 13.54 -0.15
CA LYS A 50 -5.44 14.96 0.20
C LYS A 50 -4.03 15.42 0.51
N TYR A 51 -3.71 16.62 0.07
CA TYR A 51 -2.48 17.30 0.45
C TYR A 51 -2.67 18.05 1.77
N SER A 52 -1.61 18.09 2.57
CA SER A 52 -1.61 18.85 3.81
C SER A 52 -0.23 19.38 4.14
N SER A 53 -0.16 20.60 4.65
CA SER A 53 1.02 21.17 5.31
C SER A 53 1.40 20.38 6.55
N VAL A 54 2.70 20.15 6.68
CA VAL A 54 3.31 19.35 7.74
C VAL A 54 3.92 20.29 8.78
N HIS A 55 3.50 20.16 10.04
CA HIS A 55 4.10 20.86 11.17
C HIS A 55 4.66 19.86 12.17
N ILE A 56 5.97 19.95 12.44
CA ILE A 56 6.68 19.02 13.31
C ILE A 56 7.10 19.73 14.59
N LYS A 57 6.69 19.17 15.73
CA LYS A 57 7.20 19.51 17.07
C LYS A 57 7.53 18.19 17.79
N ASN A 58 6.76 17.84 18.82
CA ASN A 58 6.84 16.54 19.49
C ASN A 58 6.02 15.45 18.78
N GLN A 59 5.19 15.85 17.81
CA GLN A 59 4.37 15.03 16.94
C GLN A 59 4.29 15.71 15.58
N VAL A 60 3.82 14.99 14.56
CA VAL A 60 3.50 15.57 13.24
C VAL A 60 2.04 15.99 13.24
N SER A 61 1.76 17.24 12.90
CA SER A 61 0.39 17.76 12.73
C SER A 61 0.15 18.10 11.26
N LEU A 62 -0.93 17.56 10.70
CA LEU A 62 -1.37 17.76 9.32
C LEU A 62 -2.57 18.69 9.32
N MET A 63 -2.36 19.94 8.90
CA MET A 63 -3.24 21.07 9.21
C MET A 63 -4.61 20.98 8.53
N GLU A 64 -4.63 20.84 7.21
CA GLU A 64 -5.81 20.85 6.35
C GLU A 64 -6.70 19.64 6.57
N ILE A 65 -6.12 18.53 7.00
CA ILE A 65 -6.86 17.29 7.27
C ILE A 65 -7.10 17.03 8.76
N GLY A 66 -6.58 17.90 9.65
CA GLY A 66 -6.77 17.83 11.09
C GLY A 66 -6.27 16.53 11.74
N LEU A 67 -5.14 15.99 11.28
CA LEU A 67 -4.61 14.70 11.72
C LEU A 67 -3.28 14.86 12.46
N ASN A 68 -3.17 14.26 13.65
CA ASN A 68 -1.92 14.21 14.40
C ASN A 68 -1.33 12.80 14.35
N LEU A 69 -0.04 12.70 14.03
CA LEU A 69 0.70 11.46 13.94
C LEU A 69 1.80 11.44 15.00
N ASN A 70 1.80 10.39 15.80
CA ASN A 70 2.77 10.16 16.85
C ASN A 70 3.78 9.09 16.43
N GLY A 71 5.03 9.26 16.83
CA GLY A 71 6.12 8.33 16.52
C GLY A 71 7.38 9.05 16.06
N LYS A 72 8.54 8.57 16.50
CA LYS A 72 9.85 9.05 16.06
C LYS A 72 10.10 8.71 14.59
N ASP A 73 9.64 7.55 14.12
CA ASP A 73 9.86 7.16 12.74
C ASP A 73 9.07 8.03 11.76
N ILE A 74 7.82 8.36 12.07
CA ILE A 74 7.01 9.25 11.23
C ILE A 74 7.52 10.69 11.25
N ILE A 75 8.01 11.17 12.41
CA ILE A 75 8.69 12.47 12.52
C ILE A 75 9.92 12.50 11.61
N ASN A 76 10.80 11.49 11.70
CA ASN A 76 12.00 11.40 10.86
C ASN A 76 11.65 11.25 9.37
N HIS A 77 10.58 10.49 9.06
CA HIS A 77 10.11 10.30 7.69
C HIS A 77 9.65 11.61 7.04
N LEU A 78 9.08 12.52 7.82
CA LEU A 78 8.56 13.82 7.35
C LEU A 78 9.46 15.01 7.69
N GLU A 79 10.64 14.81 8.29
CA GLU A 79 11.50 15.89 8.80
C GLU A 79 11.87 16.93 7.74
N LYS A 80 12.06 16.49 6.48
CA LYS A 80 12.38 17.36 5.33
C LYS A 80 11.15 17.75 4.51
N SER A 81 9.95 17.41 4.98
CA SER A 81 8.70 17.62 4.25
C SER A 81 7.94 18.82 4.81
N ASN A 82 7.69 19.83 3.98
CA ASN A 82 6.81 20.95 4.36
C ASN A 82 5.34 20.68 4.03
N LYS A 83 5.10 19.71 3.14
CA LYS A 83 3.78 19.20 2.76
C LYS A 83 3.85 17.68 2.66
N CYS A 84 2.71 17.02 2.77
CA CYS A 84 2.58 15.61 2.46
C CYS A 84 1.29 15.35 1.69
N CYS A 85 1.23 14.22 1.00
CA CYS A 85 0.02 13.63 0.49
C CYS A 85 -0.39 12.47 1.40
N VAL A 86 -1.63 12.44 1.85
CA VAL A 86 -2.21 11.30 2.57
C VAL A 86 -3.18 10.61 1.62
N MET A 87 -3.01 9.31 1.41
CA MET A 87 -3.78 8.54 0.45
C MET A 87 -4.44 7.32 1.06
N ALA A 88 -5.55 6.91 0.45
CA ALA A 88 -6.22 5.64 0.68
C ALA A 88 -6.64 5.05 -0.67
N ALA A 89 -6.41 3.76 -0.87
CA ALA A 89 -6.73 3.03 -2.10
C ALA A 89 -7.31 1.65 -1.77
N THR A 90 -8.21 1.15 -2.63
CA THR A 90 -8.83 -0.18 -2.49
C THR A 90 -9.12 -0.81 -3.84
N LEU A 91 -9.08 -2.15 -3.90
CA LEU A 91 -9.59 -2.95 -5.02
C LEU A 91 -11.10 -3.20 -4.95
N GLY A 92 -11.76 -2.82 -3.85
CA GLY A 92 -13.19 -3.06 -3.63
C GLY A 92 -13.51 -4.43 -3.02
N SER A 93 -14.75 -4.57 -2.53
CA SER A 93 -15.19 -5.74 -1.77
C SER A 93 -15.36 -7.01 -2.61
N GLU A 94 -15.55 -6.89 -3.92
CA GLU A 94 -15.79 -8.05 -4.79
C GLU A 94 -14.56 -8.97 -4.88
N VAL A 95 -13.35 -8.40 -4.84
CA VAL A 95 -12.10 -9.16 -4.78
C VAL A 95 -12.05 -10.01 -3.51
N ASP A 96 -12.30 -9.40 -2.35
CA ASP A 96 -12.32 -10.12 -1.07
C ASP A 96 -13.39 -11.23 -1.05
N ARG A 97 -14.60 -10.93 -1.54
CA ARG A 97 -15.70 -11.91 -1.64
C ARG A 97 -15.30 -13.11 -2.49
N LYS A 98 -14.59 -12.88 -3.60
CA LYS A 98 -14.16 -13.93 -4.50
C LYS A 98 -13.05 -14.79 -3.90
N ILE A 99 -12.10 -14.18 -3.19
CA ILE A 99 -11.07 -14.90 -2.43
C ILE A 99 -11.73 -15.81 -1.38
N LEU A 100 -12.64 -15.26 -0.55
CA LEU A 100 -13.39 -16.03 0.46
C LEU A 100 -14.24 -17.16 -0.14
N TYR A 101 -14.75 -16.98 -1.36
CA TYR A 101 -15.45 -18.03 -2.08
C TYR A 101 -14.50 -19.17 -2.44
N TYR A 102 -13.35 -18.86 -3.04
CA TYR A 102 -12.38 -19.90 -3.41
C TYR A 102 -11.74 -20.57 -2.19
N GLU A 103 -11.57 -19.90 -1.05
CA GLU A 103 -11.10 -20.54 0.19
C GLU A 103 -11.95 -21.76 0.58
N LYS A 104 -13.24 -21.79 0.20
CA LYS A 104 -14.16 -22.90 0.50
C LYS A 104 -14.13 -24.03 -0.53
N ILE A 105 -13.77 -23.74 -1.78
CA ILE A 105 -13.95 -24.70 -2.90
C ILE A 105 -12.66 -25.05 -3.63
N ASN A 106 -11.64 -24.20 -3.56
CA ASN A 106 -10.35 -24.36 -4.22
C ASN A 106 -9.30 -23.49 -3.52
N MET A 107 -8.67 -24.05 -2.48
CA MET A 107 -7.68 -23.35 -1.67
C MET A 107 -6.49 -22.85 -2.50
N THR A 108 -6.02 -23.65 -3.47
CA THR A 108 -4.91 -23.27 -4.36
C THR A 108 -5.25 -21.99 -5.15
N LYS A 109 -6.44 -21.95 -5.77
CA LYS A 109 -6.90 -20.77 -6.49
C LYS A 109 -7.10 -19.58 -5.57
N ALA A 110 -7.57 -19.78 -4.35
CA ALA A 110 -7.73 -18.71 -3.36
C ALA A 110 -6.41 -18.02 -3.04
N ILE A 111 -5.35 -18.81 -2.79
CA ILE A 111 -4.00 -18.30 -2.48
C ILE A 111 -3.43 -17.55 -3.68
N ILE A 112 -3.57 -18.10 -4.89
CA ILE A 112 -3.08 -17.44 -6.11
C ILE A 112 -3.84 -16.13 -6.37
N LEU A 113 -5.17 -16.14 -6.25
CA LEU A 113 -5.98 -14.94 -6.42
C LEU A 113 -5.63 -13.87 -5.38
N ASP A 114 -5.38 -14.25 -4.13
CA ASP A 114 -4.94 -13.33 -3.07
C ASP A 114 -3.57 -12.72 -3.36
N ALA A 115 -2.63 -13.50 -3.92
CA ALA A 115 -1.34 -13.01 -4.38
C ALA A 115 -1.50 -12.03 -5.57
N CYS A 116 -2.33 -12.37 -6.56
CA CYS A 116 -2.66 -11.47 -7.67
C CYS A 116 -3.29 -10.15 -7.18
N ALA A 117 -4.21 -10.22 -6.22
CA ALA A 117 -4.83 -9.04 -5.64
C ALA A 117 -3.82 -8.18 -4.85
N THR A 118 -2.86 -8.81 -4.17
CA THR A 118 -1.78 -8.10 -3.46
C THR A 118 -0.90 -7.35 -4.45
N THR A 119 -0.50 -7.99 -5.55
CA THR A 119 0.27 -7.32 -6.61
C THR A 119 -0.54 -6.19 -7.27
N ALA A 120 -1.84 -6.39 -7.49
CA ALA A 120 -2.70 -5.39 -8.13
C ALA A 120 -2.92 -4.13 -7.28
N ILE A 121 -3.11 -4.26 -5.96
CA ILE A 121 -3.27 -3.07 -5.11
C ILE A 121 -1.96 -2.26 -5.02
N GLU A 122 -0.82 -2.94 -5.06
CA GLU A 122 0.49 -2.28 -5.05
C GLU A 122 0.77 -1.52 -6.35
N GLU A 123 0.50 -2.13 -7.50
CA GLU A 123 0.56 -1.44 -8.80
C GLU A 123 -0.35 -0.20 -8.82
N TYR A 124 -1.55 -0.29 -8.23
CA TYR A 124 -2.43 0.87 -8.14
C TYR A 124 -1.89 1.96 -7.19
N CYS A 125 -1.23 1.57 -6.10
CA CYS A 125 -0.57 2.52 -5.22
C CYS A 125 0.63 3.18 -5.89
N ASP A 126 1.41 2.45 -6.68
CA ASP A 126 2.52 2.98 -7.48
C ASP A 126 2.02 3.96 -8.54
N PHE A 127 0.88 3.69 -9.17
CA PHE A 127 0.21 4.65 -10.05
C PHE A 127 -0.11 5.96 -9.31
N ILE A 128 -0.70 5.89 -8.12
CA ILE A 128 -1.05 7.09 -7.33
C ILE A 128 0.21 7.83 -6.87
N GLU A 129 1.23 7.10 -6.40
CA GLU A 129 2.53 7.68 -6.02
C GLU A 129 3.15 8.45 -7.18
N ASN A 130 3.12 7.88 -8.40
CA ASN A 130 3.62 8.53 -9.59
C ASN A 130 2.83 9.80 -9.96
N GLU A 131 1.50 9.81 -9.77
CA GLU A 131 0.71 11.03 -9.97
C GLU A 131 1.07 12.11 -8.94
N VAL A 132 1.24 11.73 -7.67
CA VAL A 132 1.69 12.66 -6.61
C VAL A 132 3.10 13.20 -6.93
N LYS A 133 3.99 12.35 -7.44
CA LYS A 133 5.34 12.73 -7.86
C LYS A 133 5.31 13.74 -9.01
N LYS A 134 4.55 13.48 -10.07
CA LYS A 134 4.40 14.40 -11.20
C LYS A 134 3.88 15.76 -10.75
N GLU A 135 2.94 15.78 -9.80
CA GLU A 135 2.44 17.04 -9.24
C GLU A 135 3.53 17.79 -8.47
N ALA A 136 4.28 17.10 -7.61
CA ALA A 136 5.40 17.70 -6.88
C ALA A 136 6.51 18.24 -7.81
N GLU A 137 6.78 17.55 -8.92
CA GLU A 137 7.80 17.95 -9.89
C GLU A 137 7.49 19.28 -10.59
N LYS A 138 6.21 19.68 -10.70
CA LYS A 138 5.81 21.01 -11.22
C LYS A 138 6.37 22.14 -10.38
N ASP A 139 6.48 21.94 -9.07
CA ASP A 139 7.04 22.89 -8.11
C ASP A 139 8.54 22.67 -7.87
N LYS A 140 9.22 21.89 -8.73
CA LYS A 140 10.62 21.45 -8.57
C LYS A 140 10.88 20.72 -7.24
N LEU A 141 9.87 20.04 -6.71
CA LEU A 141 9.97 19.19 -5.53
C LEU A 141 10.12 17.72 -5.95
N ASN A 142 10.35 16.86 -4.96
CA ASN A 142 10.34 15.41 -5.10
C ASN A 142 9.47 14.82 -3.97
N ILE A 143 9.31 13.51 -3.96
CA ILE A 143 8.55 12.80 -2.94
C ILE A 143 9.42 11.81 -2.17
N ASN A 144 9.06 11.56 -0.92
CA ASN A 144 9.54 10.44 -0.13
C ASN A 144 8.72 9.17 -0.45
N TRP A 145 9.15 8.01 0.04
CA TRP A 145 8.42 6.74 -0.13
C TRP A 145 7.12 6.69 0.70
N ARG A 146 6.18 5.78 0.37
CA ARG A 146 4.92 5.58 1.09
C ARG A 146 5.11 5.05 2.52
N TYR A 147 4.69 5.81 3.52
CA TYR A 147 4.70 5.39 4.93
C TYR A 147 3.28 5.11 5.45
N SER A 148 3.04 3.90 5.94
CA SER A 148 1.69 3.44 6.29
C SER A 148 1.55 3.19 7.80
N PRO A 149 0.36 3.41 8.40
CA PRO A 149 0.07 2.98 9.76
C PRO A 149 0.36 1.48 10.00
N GLY A 150 0.93 1.15 11.16
CA GLY A 150 1.40 -0.20 11.50
C GLY A 150 2.84 -0.51 11.08
N TYR A 151 3.51 0.42 10.38
CA TYR A 151 4.95 0.38 10.14
C TYR A 151 5.70 1.24 11.18
N GLY A 152 6.93 0.85 11.48
CA GLY A 152 7.76 1.57 12.44
C GLY A 152 7.08 1.69 13.80
N ASP A 153 7.02 2.91 14.33
CA ASP A 153 6.33 3.24 15.58
C ASP A 153 5.01 4.01 15.36
N LEU A 154 4.51 4.07 14.12
CA LEU A 154 3.20 4.63 13.84
C LEU A 154 2.10 3.60 14.12
N ASP A 155 1.34 3.84 15.18
CA ASP A 155 0.30 2.93 15.65
C ASP A 155 -0.81 2.72 14.60
N ILE A 156 -1.22 1.46 14.39
CA ILE A 156 -2.29 1.10 13.44
C ILE A 156 -3.65 1.71 13.83
N SER A 157 -3.87 2.05 15.09
CA SER A 157 -5.10 2.70 15.57
C SER A 157 -5.39 4.04 14.92
N ILE A 158 -4.37 4.72 14.37
CA ILE A 158 -4.57 5.98 13.64
C ILE A 158 -5.36 5.80 12.34
N GLN A 159 -5.47 4.57 11.80
CA GLN A 159 -6.20 4.24 10.59
C GLN A 159 -7.60 4.86 10.56
N ARG A 160 -8.35 4.74 11.66
CA ARG A 160 -9.73 5.27 11.76
C ARG A 160 -9.77 6.78 11.53
N ASN A 161 -8.85 7.51 12.15
CA ASN A 161 -8.78 8.96 12.05
C ASN A 161 -8.29 9.38 10.66
N LEU A 162 -7.31 8.66 10.09
CA LEU A 162 -6.80 8.88 8.74
C LEU A 162 -7.92 8.73 7.70
N LEU A 163 -8.70 7.65 7.75
CA LEU A 163 -9.82 7.45 6.83
C LEU A 163 -10.90 8.52 6.98
N LYS A 164 -11.20 8.93 8.22
CA LYS A 164 -12.15 10.02 8.48
C LYS A 164 -11.67 11.36 7.88
N SER A 165 -10.40 11.69 8.08
CA SER A 165 -9.76 12.89 7.51
C SER A 165 -9.80 12.90 5.98
N LEU A 166 -9.72 11.73 5.35
CA LEU A 166 -9.85 11.58 3.89
C LEU A 166 -11.29 11.48 3.39
N ASP A 167 -12.28 11.38 4.27
CA ASP A 167 -13.66 11.03 3.92
C ASP A 167 -13.76 9.73 3.11
N ALA A 168 -12.88 8.76 3.42
CA ALA A 168 -12.65 7.58 2.60
C ALA A 168 -13.83 6.60 2.60
N GLU A 169 -14.59 6.52 3.71
CA GLU A 169 -15.77 5.65 3.78
C GLU A 169 -16.83 6.09 2.77
N ARG A 170 -17.12 7.40 2.70
CA ARG A 170 -18.07 7.94 1.72
C ARG A 170 -17.50 7.94 0.30
N ALA A 171 -16.25 8.36 0.13
CA ALA A 171 -15.65 8.56 -1.18
C ALA A 171 -15.35 7.24 -1.91
N ILE A 172 -14.83 6.25 -1.18
CA ILE A 172 -14.31 5.01 -1.78
C ILE A 172 -14.87 3.72 -1.15
N GLY A 173 -15.67 3.82 -0.09
CA GLY A 173 -16.22 2.65 0.62
C GLY A 173 -15.20 1.94 1.51
N LEU A 174 -14.12 2.63 1.90
CA LEU A 174 -13.06 2.07 2.74
C LEU A 174 -13.28 2.45 4.21
N THR A 175 -13.34 1.45 5.09
CA THR A 175 -13.49 1.62 6.53
C THR A 175 -12.50 0.73 7.30
N VAL A 176 -12.62 0.69 8.62
CA VAL A 176 -11.81 -0.14 9.51
C VAL A 176 -12.68 -1.01 10.41
N SER A 177 -12.20 -2.22 10.68
CA SER A 177 -12.74 -3.10 11.72
C SER A 177 -12.52 -2.55 13.14
N SER A 178 -13.05 -3.24 14.14
CA SER A 178 -12.77 -2.99 15.56
C SER A 178 -11.29 -3.14 15.93
N HIS A 179 -10.52 -3.88 15.12
CA HIS A 179 -9.09 -4.11 15.32
C HIS A 179 -8.21 -3.27 14.38
N ASN A 180 -8.76 -2.19 13.81
CA ASN A 180 -8.06 -1.25 12.91
C ASN A 180 -7.54 -1.85 11.59
N ILE A 181 -8.03 -3.04 11.22
CA ILE A 181 -7.79 -3.63 9.90
C ILE A 181 -8.73 -3.01 8.87
N LEU A 182 -8.20 -2.64 7.71
CA LEU A 182 -8.95 -2.07 6.59
C LEU A 182 -9.99 -3.05 6.03
N ILE A 183 -11.15 -2.51 5.66
CA ILE A 183 -12.25 -3.23 4.99
C ILE A 183 -12.73 -2.36 3.82
N PRO A 184 -12.59 -2.79 2.55
CA PRO A 184 -12.05 -4.09 2.08
C PRO A 184 -10.58 -4.35 2.47
N ARG A 185 -10.18 -5.63 2.54
CA ARG A 185 -8.85 -6.10 2.98
C ARG A 185 -7.75 -5.77 1.98
N LYS A 186 -8.03 -5.84 0.67
CA LYS A 186 -7.09 -5.44 -0.39
C LYS A 186 -7.10 -3.93 -0.60
N SER A 187 -6.58 -3.24 0.40
CA SER A 187 -6.55 -1.79 0.51
C SER A 187 -5.26 -1.31 1.18
N VAL A 188 -4.86 -0.09 0.85
CA VAL A 188 -3.65 0.55 1.38
C VAL A 188 -3.99 1.98 1.81
N THR A 189 -3.39 2.40 2.92
CA THR A 189 -3.38 3.80 3.36
C THR A 189 -1.94 4.20 3.59
N ALA A 190 -1.53 5.34 3.05
CA ALA A 190 -0.14 5.78 3.16
C ALA A 190 -0.04 7.30 3.26
N ILE A 191 1.09 7.75 3.79
CA ILE A 191 1.53 9.14 3.86
C ILE A 191 2.79 9.25 3.01
N ILE A 192 2.82 10.24 2.13
CA ILE A 192 3.92 10.52 1.20
C ILE A 192 4.42 11.93 1.50
N GLY A 193 5.63 12.04 2.06
CA GLY A 193 6.27 13.34 2.27
C GLY A 193 6.64 14.03 0.96
N ILE A 194 6.40 15.33 0.84
CA ILE A 194 6.86 16.14 -0.30
C ILE A 194 8.09 16.93 0.17
N ILE A 195 9.21 16.66 -0.48
CA ILE A 195 10.55 17.06 -0.05
C ILE A 195 11.23 17.92 -1.14
N PRO A 196 12.23 18.74 -0.78
CA PRO A 196 13.08 19.39 -1.76
C PRO A 196 13.81 18.38 -2.65
N LYS A 197 14.05 18.74 -3.92
CA LYS A 197 14.58 17.81 -4.94
C LYS A 197 16.00 17.32 -4.64
N GLU A 198 16.79 18.14 -3.95
CA GLU A 198 18.15 17.85 -3.51
C GLU A 198 18.22 16.83 -2.35
N VAL A 199 17.10 16.54 -1.69
CA VAL A 199 17.07 15.54 -0.60
C VAL A 199 17.18 14.14 -1.18
N ILE A 200 18.22 13.41 -0.76
CA ILE A 200 18.41 12.01 -1.13
C ILE A 200 17.44 11.15 -0.34
N VAL A 201 16.49 10.53 -1.05
CA VAL A 201 15.56 9.55 -0.48
C VAL A 201 16.32 8.27 -0.13
N LYS A 202 16.53 8.02 1.15
CA LYS A 202 17.04 6.74 1.65
C LYS A 202 15.88 5.89 2.17
N LYS A 203 15.53 4.82 1.45
CA LYS A 203 14.62 3.79 1.99
C LYS A 203 15.29 3.11 3.19
N LYS A 204 14.52 2.79 4.23
CA LYS A 204 15.03 2.06 5.39
C LYS A 204 15.54 0.68 4.95
N SER A 205 16.70 0.27 5.45
CA SER A 205 17.19 -1.08 5.23
C SER A 205 16.47 -2.08 6.14
N CYS A 206 16.44 -3.36 5.79
CA CYS A 206 15.90 -4.42 6.63
C CYS A 206 16.46 -4.38 8.06
N ASN A 207 17.73 -3.98 8.22
CA ASN A 207 18.42 -3.89 9.52
C ASN A 207 17.81 -2.84 10.48
N GLN A 208 17.04 -1.89 9.95
CA GLN A 208 16.40 -0.82 10.71
C GLN A 208 14.88 -1.00 10.78
N CYS A 209 14.38 -2.18 10.40
CA CYS A 209 12.95 -2.51 10.40
C CYS A 209 12.53 -3.13 11.74
N ASN A 210 11.39 -2.70 12.30
CA ASN A 210 10.87 -3.25 13.56
C ASN A 210 10.46 -4.73 13.43
N LYS A 211 10.21 -5.21 12.21
CA LYS A 211 9.97 -6.63 11.91
C LYS A 211 11.25 -7.41 11.65
N PHE A 212 12.45 -6.85 11.90
CA PHE A 212 13.74 -7.50 11.64
C PHE A 212 13.68 -8.96 12.08
N ASN A 213 13.51 -9.24 13.37
CA ASN A 213 13.56 -10.61 13.91
C ASN A 213 12.51 -11.60 13.37
N SER A 214 11.34 -11.13 12.94
CA SER A 214 10.20 -11.96 12.55
C SER A 214 9.86 -11.93 11.05
N CYS A 215 10.51 -11.07 10.26
CA CYS A 215 10.21 -10.89 8.84
C CYS A 215 10.56 -12.14 8.03
N LYS A 216 9.55 -12.72 7.37
CA LYS A 216 9.72 -13.89 6.50
C LYS A 216 10.60 -13.56 5.29
N PHE A 217 10.38 -12.42 4.61
CA PHE A 217 11.20 -11.96 3.48
C PHE A 217 12.69 -11.84 3.85
N ARG A 218 12.99 -11.20 4.98
CA ARG A 218 14.39 -11.10 5.45
C ARG A 218 15.00 -12.47 5.77
N LYS A 219 14.26 -13.35 6.46
CA LYS A 219 14.74 -14.70 6.80
C LYS A 219 15.12 -15.52 5.56
N ILE A 220 14.56 -15.18 4.41
CA ILE A 220 14.78 -15.87 3.14
C ILE A 220 15.72 -15.11 2.20
N GLY A 221 16.37 -14.03 2.68
CA GLY A 221 17.36 -13.26 1.92
C GLY A 221 16.77 -12.18 1.01
N GLU A 222 15.45 -11.94 1.07
CA GLU A 222 14.76 -10.94 0.26
C GLU A 222 14.48 -9.65 1.05
N ILE A 223 14.27 -8.57 0.32
CA ILE A 223 13.90 -7.25 0.85
C ILE A 223 12.44 -6.99 0.49
N CYS A 224 11.65 -6.45 1.42
CA CYS A 224 10.35 -5.90 1.05
C CYS A 224 10.56 -4.58 0.29
N GLU A 225 9.82 -4.35 -0.78
CA GLU A 225 9.95 -3.12 -1.58
C GLU A 225 9.42 -1.85 -0.87
N TYR A 226 8.99 -2.01 0.39
CA TYR A 226 8.34 -1.04 1.28
C TYR A 226 9.15 -0.82 2.56
#